data_AF-A0A7J7R8F7-F1
#
_entry.id   AF-A0A7J7R8F7-F1
#
_cell.length_a   1.000
_cell.length_b   1.000
_cell.length_c   1.000
_cell.angle_alpha   90.00
_cell.angle_beta   90.00
_cell.angle_gamma   90.00
#
_symmetry.space_group_name_H-M   'P 1'
#
loop_
_entity.id
_entity.type
_entity.pdbx_description
1 polymer ?
#
loop_
_entity_poly.entity_id
_entity_poly.type
_entity_poly.pdbx_seq_one_letter_code
_entity_poly.pdbx_strand_id
1 'polypeptide(L)'
;MAAAAAATDSFSSGGPAAVRLPRSPPLKVLAEQLQRNAEGGPGAWRLSRAATGRGPLELTAVWMQGTVVAAGGGEARLRDPSGYFSVRGLERVPRGRPCLAPERRPVLCTETSHVLGH
;
A
#
# COMPACT_ATOMS: atom_id res chain seq x y z
N MET A 1 -3.11 34.53 -17.70
CA MET A 1 -2.23 35.38 -16.86
C MET A 1 -2.23 34.78 -15.47
N ALA A 2 -1.05 34.43 -14.97
CA ALA A 2 -0.83 33.59 -13.79
C ALA A 2 -1.03 34.33 -12.46
N ALA A 3 -1.30 33.58 -11.39
CA ALA A 3 -0.85 33.91 -10.04
C ALA A 3 -0.57 32.62 -9.26
N ALA A 4 0.65 32.55 -8.73
CA ALA A 4 1.29 31.39 -8.13
C ALA A 4 1.01 31.29 -6.62
N ALA A 5 0.99 30.07 -6.10
CA ALA A 5 1.24 29.80 -4.69
C ALA A 5 2.31 28.70 -4.60
N ALA A 6 3.57 29.13 -4.53
CA ALA A 6 4.71 28.27 -4.33
C ALA A 6 4.75 27.83 -2.86
N ALA A 7 4.32 26.60 -2.61
CA ALA A 7 4.59 25.93 -1.33
C ALA A 7 6.08 25.60 -1.27
N THR A 8 6.77 26.27 -0.36
CA THR A 8 8.15 25.98 0.01
C THR A 8 8.24 24.57 0.60
N ASP A 9 8.89 23.65 -0.12
CA ASP A 9 9.24 22.35 0.41
C ASP A 9 10.67 22.46 0.96
N SER A 10 10.79 22.47 2.29
CA SER A 10 12.07 22.43 2.96
C SER A 10 12.70 21.05 2.77
N PHE A 11 13.65 20.95 1.84
CA PHE A 11 14.47 19.76 1.64
C PHE A 11 15.51 19.67 2.75
N SER A 12 15.24 18.83 3.75
CA SER A 12 16.26 18.42 4.72
C SER A 12 16.85 17.06 4.34
N SER A 13 18.06 17.16 3.77
CA SER A 13 19.23 16.29 3.87
C SER A 13 19.08 14.76 3.79
N GLY A 14 19.87 14.19 2.88
CA GLY A 14 20.04 12.76 2.64
C GLY A 14 20.47 11.93 3.86
N GLY A 15 19.78 10.81 3.99
CA GLY A 15 20.15 9.58 4.71
C GLY A 15 19.69 8.38 3.86
N PRO A 16 20.05 7.13 4.20
CA PRO A 16 19.74 5.96 3.36
C PRO A 16 18.23 5.90 3.11
N ALA A 17 17.83 6.14 1.86
CA ALA A 17 16.45 6.26 1.36
C ALA A 17 15.41 6.38 2.49
N ALA A 18 15.29 7.57 3.09
CA ALA A 18 14.38 7.82 4.20
C ALA A 18 12.99 7.26 3.85
N VAL A 19 12.58 6.22 4.58
CA VAL A 19 11.26 5.60 4.44
C VAL A 19 10.22 6.69 4.72
N ARG A 20 9.63 7.25 3.67
CA ARG A 20 8.56 8.23 3.80
C ARG A 20 7.37 7.53 4.42
N LEU A 21 7.03 7.91 5.64
CA LEU A 21 5.87 7.36 6.32
C LEU A 21 4.60 7.83 5.59
N PRO A 22 3.61 6.95 5.42
CA PRO A 22 2.30 7.34 4.89
C PRO A 22 1.69 8.44 5.76
N ARG A 23 1.01 9.40 5.13
CA ARG A 23 0.39 10.54 5.81
C ARG A 23 -0.83 10.15 6.66
N SER A 24 -1.49 9.04 6.32
CA SER A 24 -2.62 8.49 7.05
C SER A 24 -2.26 7.12 7.65
N PRO A 25 -2.86 6.74 8.78
CA PRO A 25 -2.62 5.43 9.38
C PRO A 25 -2.99 4.32 8.38
N PRO A 26 -2.23 3.23 8.35
CA PRO A 26 -2.51 2.12 7.44
C PRO A 26 -3.86 1.47 7.77
N LEU A 27 -4.71 1.34 6.76
CA LEU A 27 -6.02 0.73 6.91
C LEU A 27 -5.94 -0.77 6.72
N LYS A 28 -6.51 -1.55 7.64
CA LYS A 28 -6.64 -2.99 7.47
C LYS A 28 -7.69 -3.33 6.42
N VAL A 29 -7.31 -4.04 5.37
CA VAL A 29 -8.18 -4.40 4.25
C VAL A 29 -7.89 -5.83 3.75
N LEU A 30 -8.91 -6.44 3.14
CA LEU A 30 -8.79 -7.69 2.39
C LEU A 30 -8.58 -7.41 0.88
N ALA A 31 -8.03 -8.39 0.16
CA ALA A 31 -7.77 -8.30 -1.28
C ALA A 31 -9.02 -7.94 -2.08
N GLU A 32 -10.13 -8.62 -1.83
CA GLU A 32 -11.40 -8.35 -2.52
C GLU A 32 -11.94 -6.96 -2.21
N GLN A 33 -11.78 -6.47 -0.97
CA GLN A 33 -12.25 -5.13 -0.60
C GLN A 33 -11.50 -4.07 -1.38
N LEU A 34 -10.18 -4.21 -1.49
CA LEU A 34 -9.35 -3.30 -2.26
C LEU A 34 -9.66 -3.40 -3.76
N GLN A 35 -9.80 -4.61 -4.30
CA GLN A 35 -10.07 -4.81 -5.73
C GLN A 35 -11.44 -4.30 -6.18
N ARG A 36 -12.47 -4.44 -5.34
CA ARG A 36 -13.84 -4.06 -5.71
C ARG A 36 -14.20 -2.62 -5.38
N ASN A 37 -13.60 -2.06 -4.32
CA ASN A 37 -14.03 -0.78 -3.76
C ASN A 37 -12.94 0.28 -3.78
N ALA A 38 -11.72 -0.01 -4.27
CA ALA A 38 -10.74 1.04 -4.49
C ALA A 38 -11.15 1.90 -5.69
N GLU A 39 -11.17 3.20 -5.46
CA GLU A 39 -11.48 4.24 -6.44
C GLU A 39 -10.29 5.22 -6.51
N GLY A 40 -10.10 5.87 -7.66
CA GLY A 40 -9.07 6.89 -7.84
C GLY A 40 -7.77 6.35 -8.44
N GLY A 41 -6.64 6.88 -7.96
CA GLY A 41 -5.32 6.61 -8.53
C GLY A 41 -4.18 7.07 -7.61
N PRO A 42 -2.92 6.99 -8.08
CA PRO A 42 -1.75 7.35 -7.28
C PRO A 42 -1.88 8.73 -6.60
N GLY A 43 -1.73 8.76 -5.28
CA GLY A 43 -1.83 9.97 -4.46
C GLY A 43 -3.26 10.37 -4.03
N ALA A 44 -4.30 9.72 -4.53
CA ALA A 44 -5.70 10.01 -4.21
C ALA A 44 -6.59 8.75 -4.18
N TRP A 45 -6.03 7.62 -3.75
CA TRP A 45 -6.77 6.38 -3.61
C TRP A 45 -7.83 6.49 -2.50
N ARG A 46 -9.02 5.96 -2.76
CA ARG A 46 -10.14 5.93 -1.80
C ARG A 46 -10.77 4.57 -1.75
N LEU A 47 -11.25 4.17 -0.58
CA LEU A 47 -12.11 3.00 -0.40
C LEU A 47 -13.57 3.43 -0.36
N SER A 48 -14.35 2.95 -1.32
CA SER A 48 -15.81 3.07 -1.31
C SER A 48 -16.39 2.31 -0.12
N ARG A 49 -17.30 2.97 0.61
CA ARG A 49 -18.03 2.37 1.73
C ARG A 49 -19.54 2.62 1.63
N ALA A 50 -20.01 2.96 0.44
CA ALA A 50 -21.40 3.28 0.16
C ALA A 50 -22.36 2.15 0.56
N ALA A 51 -21.97 0.89 0.36
CA ALA A 51 -22.73 -0.29 0.78
C ALA A 51 -23.00 -0.36 2.30
N THR A 52 -22.22 0.37 3.10
CA THR A 52 -22.38 0.48 4.57
C THR A 52 -22.98 1.83 5.00
N GLY A 53 -23.43 2.66 4.06
CA GLY A 53 -23.95 4.01 4.32
C GLY A 53 -22.88 5.00 4.81
N ARG A 54 -21.59 4.70 4.60
CA ARG A 54 -20.48 5.56 5.06
C ARG A 54 -19.80 6.27 3.89
N GLY A 55 -19.27 7.45 4.16
CA GLY A 55 -18.45 8.19 3.19
C GLY A 55 -17.17 7.44 2.79
N PRO A 56 -16.59 7.77 1.62
CA PRO A 56 -15.31 7.21 1.16
C PRO A 56 -14.18 7.42 2.18
N LEU A 57 -13.19 6.53 2.18
CA LEU A 57 -12.04 6.62 3.07
C LEU A 57 -10.75 6.75 2.26
N GLU A 58 -9.97 7.81 2.49
CA GLU A 58 -8.65 7.99 1.86
C GLU A 58 -7.69 6.86 2.24
N LEU A 59 -6.97 6.33 1.23
CA LEU A 59 -6.05 5.20 1.34
C LEU A 59 -4.63 5.61 0.92
N THR A 60 -3.78 5.99 1.87
CA THR A 60 -2.35 6.17 1.60
C THR A 60 -1.55 4.88 1.78
N ALA A 61 -1.91 4.09 2.77
CA ALA A 61 -1.28 2.81 3.06
C ALA A 61 -2.30 1.78 3.54
N VAL A 62 -1.98 0.52 3.29
CA VAL A 62 -2.82 -0.62 3.62
C VAL A 62 -2.08 -1.62 4.50
N TRP A 63 -2.85 -2.26 5.37
CA TRP A 63 -2.45 -3.42 6.14
C TRP A 63 -3.17 -4.65 5.59
N MET A 64 -2.39 -5.56 5.03
CA MET A 64 -2.89 -6.80 4.46
C MET A 64 -2.12 -7.98 5.03
N GLN A 65 -2.79 -9.12 5.14
CA GLN A 65 -2.18 -10.35 5.63
C GLN A 65 -2.58 -11.49 4.70
N GLY A 66 -1.62 -12.30 4.28
CA GLY A 66 -1.88 -13.41 3.39
C GLY A 66 -0.76 -14.43 3.41
N THR A 67 -1.03 -15.63 2.88
CA THR A 67 -0.02 -16.66 2.64
C THR A 67 0.79 -16.30 1.39
N VAL A 68 2.11 -16.33 1.48
CA VAL A 68 3.00 -16.14 0.32
C VAL A 68 2.88 -17.34 -0.61
N VAL A 69 2.52 -17.06 -1.86
CA VAL A 69 2.38 -18.06 -2.93
C VAL A 69 3.61 -18.02 -3.83
N ALA A 70 4.15 -16.83 -4.10
CA ALA A 70 5.38 -16.63 -4.85
C ALA A 70 6.08 -15.36 -4.37
N ALA A 71 7.41 -15.32 -4.42
CA ALA A 71 8.19 -14.12 -4.12
C ALA A 71 9.48 -14.11 -4.95
N GLY A 72 9.86 -12.95 -5.49
CA GLY A 72 11.07 -12.78 -6.29
C GLY A 72 11.18 -11.37 -6.87
N GLY A 73 12.40 -10.90 -7.09
CA GLY A 73 12.64 -9.64 -7.82
C GLY A 73 12.03 -8.37 -7.21
N GLY A 74 11.83 -8.31 -5.89
CA GLY A 74 11.18 -7.17 -5.22
C GLY A 74 9.65 -7.23 -5.22
N GLU A 75 9.06 -8.31 -5.72
CA GLU A 75 7.63 -8.56 -5.72
C GLU A 75 7.28 -9.84 -4.94
N ALA A 76 6.08 -9.86 -4.35
CA ALA A 76 5.49 -11.08 -3.82
C ALA A 76 4.01 -11.15 -4.15
N ARG A 77 3.55 -12.36 -4.44
CA ARG A 77 2.14 -12.71 -4.59
C ARG A 77 1.66 -13.43 -3.35
N LEU A 78 0.59 -12.91 -2.76
CA LEU A 78 -0.01 -13.44 -1.55
C LEU A 78 -1.47 -13.80 -1.77
N ARG A 79 -1.98 -14.68 -0.91
CA ARG A 79 -3.38 -15.10 -0.87
C ARG A 79 -3.94 -14.90 0.52
N ASP A 80 -5.03 -14.15 0.62
CA ASP A 80 -5.86 -14.07 1.83
C ASP A 80 -7.16 -14.88 1.63
N PRO A 81 -8.07 -14.97 2.62
CA PRO A 81 -9.33 -15.70 2.46
C PRO A 81 -10.24 -15.15 1.34
N SER A 82 -10.09 -13.89 0.95
CA SER A 82 -10.90 -13.21 -0.06
C SER A 82 -10.34 -13.29 -1.48
N GLY A 83 -9.02 -13.53 -1.63
CA GLY A 83 -8.42 -13.63 -2.96
C GLY A 83 -6.90 -13.50 -2.97
N TYR A 84 -6.38 -13.28 -4.18
CA TYR A 84 -4.96 -13.05 -4.42
C TYR A 84 -4.66 -11.55 -4.56
N PHE A 85 -3.49 -11.14 -4.07
CA PHE A 85 -2.95 -9.80 -4.28
C PHE A 85 -1.44 -9.87 -4.51
N SER A 86 -0.92 -8.93 -5.30
CA SER A 86 0.51 -8.75 -5.51
C SER A 86 1.00 -7.52 -4.73
N VAL A 87 2.23 -7.56 -4.24
CA VAL A 87 2.88 -6.42 -3.62
C VAL A 87 4.23 -6.22 -4.28
N ARG A 88 4.43 -5.03 -4.86
CA ARG A 88 5.70 -4.61 -5.47
C ARG A 88 6.48 -3.71 -4.50
N GLY A 89 7.75 -3.44 -4.79
CA GLY A 89 8.57 -2.52 -4.01
C GLY A 89 9.05 -3.10 -2.67
N LEU A 90 9.05 -4.42 -2.52
CA LEU A 90 9.45 -5.10 -1.28
C LEU A 90 10.92 -4.89 -0.93
N GLU A 91 11.74 -4.51 -1.91
CA GLU A 91 13.13 -4.11 -1.70
C GLU A 91 13.28 -2.85 -0.83
N ARG A 92 12.24 -2.01 -0.76
CA ARG A 92 12.19 -0.77 0.03
C ARG A 92 11.59 -0.96 1.43
N VAL A 93 11.05 -2.14 1.72
CA VAL A 93 10.44 -2.45 3.02
C VAL A 93 11.53 -2.79 4.04
N PRO A 94 11.46 -2.27 5.29
CA PRO A 94 12.40 -2.63 6.34
C PRO A 94 12.48 -4.15 6.52
N ARG A 95 13.69 -4.70 6.36
CA ARG A 95 13.92 -6.15 6.39
C ARG A 95 14.02 -6.64 7.83
N GLY A 96 12.93 -7.24 8.31
CA GLY A 96 12.94 -8.06 9.52
C GLY A 96 13.45 -9.48 9.25
N ARG A 97 13.01 -10.46 10.06
CA ARG A 97 13.26 -11.88 9.75
C ARG A 97 12.72 -12.21 8.35
N PRO A 98 13.47 -12.93 7.51
CA PRO A 98 13.01 -13.31 6.17
C PRO A 98 11.66 -14.03 6.29
N CYS A 99 10.59 -13.41 5.78
CA CYS A 99 9.22 -13.91 5.91
C CYS A 99 8.53 -14.15 4.57
N LEU A 100 9.18 -13.78 3.46
CA LEU A 100 8.74 -14.00 2.09
C LEU A 100 9.21 -15.36 1.58
N ALA A 101 8.83 -16.43 2.29
CA ALA A 101 9.00 -17.80 1.82
C ALA A 101 7.61 -18.40 1.57
N PRO A 102 7.46 -19.33 0.60
CA PRO A 102 6.20 -20.04 0.38
C PRO A 102 5.62 -20.58 1.68
N GLU A 103 4.29 -20.63 1.77
CA GLU A 103 3.52 -21.11 2.96
C GLU A 103 3.59 -20.19 4.20
N ARG A 104 4.43 -19.15 4.21
CA ARG A 104 4.45 -18.18 5.31
C ARG A 104 3.32 -17.16 5.20
N ARG A 105 2.86 -16.65 6.35
CA ARG A 105 1.78 -15.67 6.44
C ARG A 105 2.24 -14.33 7.04
N PRO A 106 3.04 -13.52 6.34
CA PRO A 106 3.43 -12.21 6.82
C PRO A 106 2.26 -11.23 6.85
N VAL A 107 2.35 -10.23 7.72
CA VAL A 107 1.57 -9.00 7.63
C VAL A 107 2.39 -7.99 6.84
N LEU A 108 1.77 -7.34 5.86
CA LEU A 108 2.38 -6.34 5.00
C LEU A 108 1.76 -4.97 5.25
N CYS A 109 2.63 -3.99 5.44
CA CYS A 109 2.32 -2.58 5.56
C CYS A 109 2.96 -1.87 4.39
N THR A 110 2.16 -1.47 3.41
CA THR A 110 2.68 -0.91 2.15
C THR A 110 1.75 0.19 1.63
N GLU A 111 2.28 1.04 0.75
CA GLU A 111 1.46 2.00 0.02
C GLU A 111 0.44 1.29 -0.87
N THR A 112 -0.76 1.88 -0.99
CA THR A 112 -1.86 1.34 -1.80
C THR A 112 -1.44 1.12 -3.26
N SER A 113 -0.61 2.01 -3.81
CA SER A 113 -0.10 1.93 -5.19
C SER A 113 0.74 0.67 -5.44
N HIS A 114 1.51 0.21 -4.45
CA HIS A 114 2.32 -1.02 -4.57
C HIS A 114 1.47 -2.30 -4.67
N VAL A 115 0.20 -2.24 -4.26
CA VAL A 115 -0.74 -3.37 -4.32
C VAL A 115 -1.60 -3.31 -5.58
N LEU A 116 -2.05 -2.11 -5.96
CA LEU A 116 -2.91 -1.89 -7.13
C LEU A 116 -2.13 -1.81 -8.45
N GLY A 117 -0.80 -1.80 -8.42
CA GLY A 117 0.02 -2.02 -9.62
C GLY A 117 0.20 -0.79 -10.50
N HIS A 118 0.22 0.41 -9.92
CA HIS A 118 0.48 1.67 -10.63
C HIS A 118 1.89 2.18 -10.42
#